data_AF-A0A955Q9C0-F1
#
_entry.id   AF-A0A955Q9C0-F1
#
_cell.length_a   1.000
_cell.length_b   1.000
_cell.length_c   1.000
_cell.angle_alpha   90.00
_cell.angle_beta   90.00
_cell.angle_gamma   90.00
#
_symmetry.space_group_name_H-M   'P 1'
#
loop_
_entity.id
_entity.type
_entity.pdbx_description
1 polymer ?
#
loop_
_entity_poly.entity_id
_entity_poly.type
_entity_poly.pdbx_seq_one_letter_code
_entity_poly.pdbx_strand_id
1 'polypeptide(L)'
;MVEDTQGIPACSLLKSDREAVLAVISSKQMLSIEELLRALPWIRWGELFSIVGLCMKEGVIVLEQRGMEFEVRMNELRGAQADDAVQASFGLKHKHFSQSCRPN
;
A
#
# COMPACT_ATOMS: atom_id res chain seq x y z
N MET A 1 8.12 7.65 -38.00
CA MET A 1 8.88 8.16 -36.84
C MET A 1 8.11 9.34 -36.30
N VAL A 2 7.25 9.11 -35.32
CA VAL A 2 6.67 10.16 -34.49
C VAL A 2 6.68 9.61 -33.06
N GLU A 3 7.46 10.27 -32.22
CA GLU A 3 7.56 10.00 -30.78
C GLU A 3 6.28 10.55 -30.13
N ASP A 4 5.41 9.65 -29.68
CA ASP A 4 4.21 10.00 -28.91
C ASP A 4 4.60 10.00 -27.42
N THR A 5 4.96 11.18 -26.93
CA THR A 5 5.20 11.47 -25.51
C THR A 5 3.87 11.44 -24.76
N GLN A 6 3.35 10.23 -24.49
CA GLN A 6 2.21 10.06 -23.59
C GLN A 6 2.67 10.14 -22.15
N GLY A 7 2.30 11.24 -21.50
CA GLY A 7 2.52 11.48 -20.08
C GLY A 7 2.04 10.30 -19.24
N ILE A 8 2.97 9.73 -18.48
CA ILE A 8 2.66 8.72 -17.47
C ILE A 8 1.74 9.39 -16.45
N PRO A 9 0.49 8.93 -16.26
CA PRO A 9 -0.36 9.49 -15.23
C PRO A 9 0.33 9.26 -13.88
N ALA A 10 0.45 10.30 -13.05
CA ALA A 10 1.11 10.21 -11.74
C ALA A 10 0.55 9.08 -10.85
N CYS A 11 -0.68 8.62 -11.11
CA CYS A 11 -1.30 7.46 -10.47
C CYS A 11 -0.68 6.10 -10.85
N SER A 12 0.03 5.98 -11.98
CA SER A 12 0.69 4.73 -12.42
C SER A 12 2.06 4.53 -11.79
N LEU A 13 2.75 5.61 -11.44
CA LEU A 13 4.04 5.55 -10.71
C LEU A 13 3.82 5.01 -9.30
N LEU A 14 2.86 5.58 -8.56
CA LEU A 14 2.53 5.15 -7.19
C LEU A 14 2.13 3.67 -7.08
N LYS A 15 1.46 3.14 -8.10
CA LYS A 15 1.09 1.72 -8.14
C LYS A 15 2.33 0.84 -8.31
N SER A 16 3.23 1.24 -9.21
CA SER A 16 4.52 0.59 -9.44
C SER A 16 5.43 0.67 -8.20
N ASP A 17 5.43 1.80 -7.49
CA ASP A 17 6.21 2.02 -6.27
C ASP A 17 5.70 1.16 -5.12
N ARG A 18 4.38 1.04 -4.95
CA ARG A 18 3.78 0.12 -3.97
C ARG A 18 4.20 -1.32 -4.22
N GLU A 19 4.11 -1.76 -5.47
CA GLU A 19 4.50 -3.12 -5.85
C GLU A 19 5.99 -3.37 -5.61
N ALA A 20 6.85 -2.40 -5.92
CA ALA A 20 8.28 -2.46 -5.63
C ALA A 20 8.57 -2.55 -4.11
N VAL A 21 7.89 -1.74 -3.29
CA VAL A 21 7.99 -1.79 -1.83
C VAL A 21 7.59 -3.16 -1.29
N LEU A 22 6.45 -3.68 -1.72
CA LEU A 22 5.98 -5.00 -1.30
C LEU A 22 6.90 -6.12 -1.79
N ALA A 23 7.44 -6.02 -3.00
CA ALA A 23 8.41 -7.00 -3.52
C ALA A 23 9.66 -7.07 -2.64
N VAL A 24 10.23 -5.90 -2.25
CA VAL A 24 11.39 -5.85 -1.36
C VAL A 24 11.09 -6.42 0.02
N ILE A 25 9.93 -6.06 0.60
CA ILE A 25 9.50 -6.59 1.91
C ILE A 25 9.20 -8.10 1.83
N SER A 26 8.68 -8.60 0.71
CA SER A 26 8.43 -10.04 0.53
C SER A 26 9.71 -10.85 0.36
N SER A 27 10.77 -10.23 -0.19
CA SER A 27 12.04 -10.89 -0.46
C SER A 27 12.89 -11.11 0.81
N LYS A 28 12.61 -10.40 1.91
CA LYS A 28 13.30 -10.58 3.18
C LYS A 28 12.29 -10.72 4.30
N GLN A 29 12.50 -11.69 5.20
CA GLN A 29 11.55 -11.97 6.29
C GLN A 29 11.32 -10.75 7.21
N MET A 30 12.33 -9.88 7.38
CA MET A 30 12.27 -8.66 8.18
C MET A 30 13.26 -7.62 7.63
N LEU A 31 12.87 -6.34 7.63
CA LEU A 31 13.63 -5.23 7.04
C LEU A 31 13.43 -3.93 7.81
N SER A 32 14.52 -3.23 8.16
CA SER A 32 14.42 -1.86 8.70
C SER A 32 13.94 -0.87 7.64
N ILE A 33 13.29 0.22 8.06
CA ILE A 33 12.90 1.32 7.16
C ILE A 33 14.09 1.87 6.37
N GLU A 34 15.26 1.98 7.00
CA GLU A 34 16.49 2.45 6.35
C GLU A 34 16.98 1.50 5.24
N GLU A 35 16.85 0.19 5.45
CA GLU A 35 17.19 -0.81 4.44
C GLU A 35 16.23 -0.74 3.24
N LEU A 36 14.95 -0.49 3.50
CA LEU A 36 13.93 -0.33 2.47
C LEU A 36 14.21 0.89 1.58
N LEU A 37 14.68 1.99 2.17
CA LEU A 37 15.12 3.18 1.42
C LEU A 37 16.38 2.94 0.62
N ARG A 38 17.35 2.19 1.18
CA ARG A 38 18.56 1.81 0.45
C ARG A 38 18.25 0.90 -0.73
N ALA A 39 17.23 0.05 -0.62
CA ALA A 39 16.78 -0.81 -1.72
C ALA A 39 16.01 -0.04 -2.81
N LEU A 40 15.36 1.07 -2.46
CA LEU A 40 14.49 1.86 -3.34
C LEU A 40 14.93 3.34 -3.36
N PRO A 41 16.14 3.65 -3.88
CA PRO A 41 16.74 4.98 -3.78
C PRO A 41 15.99 6.07 -4.57
N TRP A 42 15.08 5.69 -5.47
CA TRP A 42 14.23 6.64 -6.21
C TRP A 42 13.00 7.09 -5.42
N ILE A 43 12.60 6.36 -4.37
CA ILE A 43 11.43 6.69 -3.55
C ILE A 43 11.81 7.71 -2.48
N ARG A 44 11.03 8.78 -2.37
CA ARG A 44 11.20 9.77 -1.31
C ARG A 44 10.64 9.26 0.02
N TRP A 45 11.26 9.68 1.12
CA TRP A 45 10.83 9.35 2.48
C TRP A 45 9.32 9.51 2.72
N GLY A 46 8.72 10.64 2.33
CA GLY A 46 7.29 10.89 2.51
C GLY A 46 6.40 9.95 1.72
N GLU A 47 6.82 9.56 0.51
CA GLU A 47 6.08 8.60 -0.32
C GLU A 47 6.19 7.20 0.24
N LEU A 48 7.39 6.79 0.68
CA LEU A 48 7.58 5.52 1.34
C LEU A 48 6.70 5.38 2.58
N PHE A 49 6.69 6.39 3.47
CA PHE A 49 5.82 6.38 4.64
C PHE A 49 4.33 6.36 4.29
N SER A 50 3.93 7.03 3.20
CA SER A 50 2.55 6.97 2.73
C SER A 50 2.18 5.57 2.26
N ILE A 51 3.05 4.91 1.49
CA ILE A 51 2.86 3.54 0.99
C ILE A 51 2.85 2.54 2.16
N VAL A 52 3.83 2.62 3.06
CA VAL A 52 3.92 1.76 4.25
C VAL A 52 2.70 1.96 5.14
N GLY A 53 2.27 3.20 5.38
CA GLY A 53 1.07 3.51 6.15
C GLY A 53 -0.21 2.93 5.54
N LEU A 54 -0.35 3.01 4.21
CA LEU A 54 -1.44 2.37 3.49
C LEU A 54 -1.38 0.84 3.62
N CYS A 55 -0.23 0.23 3.38
CA CYS A 55 -0.06 -1.23 3.46
C CYS A 55 -0.30 -1.76 4.88
N MET A 56 0.09 -0.99 5.92
CA MET A 56 -0.16 -1.30 7.32
C MET A 56 -1.67 -1.19 7.64
N LYS A 57 -2.34 -0.13 7.18
CA LYS A 57 -3.79 0.05 7.35
C LYS A 57 -4.59 -1.04 6.64
N GLU A 58 -4.14 -1.47 5.47
CA GLU A 58 -4.70 -2.62 4.77
C GLU A 58 -4.40 -3.93 5.50
N GLY A 59 -3.40 -3.96 6.39
CA GLY A 59 -2.94 -5.15 7.11
C GLY A 59 -2.10 -6.09 6.23
N VAL A 60 -1.46 -5.58 5.18
CA VAL A 60 -0.57 -6.35 4.28
C VAL A 60 0.80 -6.53 4.94
N ILE A 61 1.23 -5.53 5.70
CA ILE A 61 2.51 -5.51 6.41
C ILE A 61 2.28 -5.21 7.89
N VAL A 62 3.26 -5.58 8.71
CA VAL A 62 3.32 -5.25 10.14
C VAL A 62 4.58 -4.43 10.37
N LEU A 63 4.44 -3.34 11.12
CA LEU A 63 5.56 -2.56 11.63
C LEU A 63 5.79 -2.96 13.09
N GLU A 64 7.01 -3.39 13.43
CA GLU A 64 7.41 -3.70 14.80
C GLU A 64 8.58 -2.81 15.20
N GLN A 65 8.52 -2.25 16.40
CA GLN A 65 9.66 -1.53 16.97
C GLN A 65 10.55 -2.53 17.71
N ARG A 66 11.81 -2.67 17.28
CA ARG A 66 12.83 -3.43 18.00
C ARG A 66 13.94 -2.48 18.47
N GLY A 67 13.93 -2.19 19.77
CA GLY A 67 14.84 -1.22 20.35
C GLY A 67 14.56 0.19 19.82
N MET A 68 15.55 0.78 19.13
CA MET A 68 15.45 2.11 18.53
C MET A 68 15.07 2.08 17.04
N GLU A 69 14.95 0.90 16.44
CA GLU A 69 14.67 0.73 15.02
C GLU A 69 13.24 0.26 14.77
N PHE A 70 12.71 0.64 13.61
CA PHE A 70 11.44 0.15 13.10
C PHE A 70 11.68 -0.86 11.99
N GLU A 71 11.15 -2.07 12.19
CA GLU A 71 11.25 -3.17 11.26
C GLU A 71 9.89 -3.45 10.62
N VAL A 72 9.93 -3.76 9.33
CA VAL A 72 8.78 -4.05 8.48
C VAL A 72 8.82 -5.51 8.07
N ARG A 73 7.67 -6.18 8.15
CA ARG A 73 7.49 -7.55 7.66
C ARG A 73 6.15 -7.73 6.95
N MET A 74 6.05 -8.76 6.11
CA MET A 74 4.76 -9.18 5.55
C MET A 74 3.86 -9.74 6.65
N ASN A 75 2.56 -9.42 6.57
CA ASN A 75 1.55 -10.03 7.43
C ASN A 75 1.07 -11.35 6.81
N GLU A 76 1.64 -12.45 7.25
CA GLU A 76 1.36 -13.81 6.74
C GLU A 76 -0.11 -14.22 6.90
N LEU A 77 -0.84 -13.58 7.83
CA LEU A 77 -2.28 -13.82 8.04
C LEU A 77 -3.17 -13.33 6.87
N ARG A 78 -2.69 -12.42 6.02
CA ARG A 78 -3.42 -11.92 4.82
C ARG A 78 -2.81 -12.34 3.49
N GLY A 79 -1.59 -12.88 3.48
CA GLY A 79 -0.98 -13.44 2.27
C GLY A 79 -1.80 -14.57 1.63
N ALA A 80 -2.66 -15.23 2.40
CA ALA A 80 -3.56 -16.29 1.94
C ALA A 80 -4.89 -15.80 1.32
N GLN A 81 -5.21 -14.50 1.36
CA GLN A 81 -6.46 -13.96 0.78
C GLN A 81 -6.29 -13.21 -0.55
N ALA A 82 -5.07 -13.08 -1.07
CA ALA A 82 -4.84 -12.35 -2.31
C ALA A 82 -5.15 -13.14 -3.61
N ASP A 83 -5.48 -14.43 -3.51
CA ASP A 83 -5.83 -15.27 -4.67
C ASP A 83 -7.35 -15.38 -4.93
N ASP A 84 -8.20 -14.86 -4.04
CA ASP A 84 -9.67 -15.05 -4.12
C ASP A 84 -10.45 -13.72 -4.22
N ALA A 85 -9.90 -12.72 -4.90
CA ALA A 85 -10.58 -11.43 -5.12
C ALA A 85 -10.63 -11.01 -6.60
N VAL A 86 -10.76 -11.97 -7.52
CA VAL A 86 -11.29 -11.75 -8.87
C VAL A 86 -12.75 -12.21 -8.90
N GLN A 87 -13.62 -11.62 -8.08
CA GLN A 87 -15.08 -11.57 -8.31
C GLN A 87 -15.79 -10.88 -7.12
N ALA A 88 -15.79 -9.55 -7.10
CA ALA A 88 -16.81 -8.81 -6.35
C ALA A 88 -17.12 -7.51 -7.07
N SER A 89 -17.91 -7.67 -8.13
CA SER A 89 -19.01 -6.81 -8.53
C SER A 89 -18.97 -5.34 -8.10
N PHE A 90 -18.85 -4.47 -9.09
CA PHE A 90 -19.25 -3.07 -9.04
C PHE A 90 -20.59 -2.89 -8.33
N GLY A 91 -20.53 -2.45 -7.07
CA GLY A 91 -21.68 -1.97 -6.31
C GLY A 91 -21.46 -0.51 -5.97
N LEU A 92 -21.54 0.39 -6.95
CA LEU A 92 -21.71 1.82 -6.68
C LEU A 92 -23.00 1.99 -5.87
N LYS A 93 -22.90 2.21 -4.56
CA LYS A 93 -23.99 2.78 -3.78
C LYS A 93 -23.69 4.25 -3.52
N HIS A 94 -24.29 5.04 -4.39
CA HIS A 94 -24.50 6.47 -4.33
C HIS A 94 -24.88 6.93 -2.91
N LYS A 95 -24.34 8.09 -2.53
CA LYS A 95 -24.78 8.92 -1.40
C LYS A 95 -26.31 9.03 -1.34
N HIS A 96 -26.90 8.84 -0.15
CA HIS A 96 -27.97 9.73 0.27
C HIS A 96 -27.87 10.03 1.76
N PHE A 97 -27.51 11.28 2.01
CA PHE A 97 -27.75 12.05 3.21
C PHE A 97 -29.26 12.13 3.47
N SER A 98 -29.70 11.86 4.70
CA SER A 98 -30.93 12.45 5.27
C SER A 98 -30.94 12.27 6.78
N GLN A 99 -31.05 13.42 7.44
CA GLN A 99 -31.25 13.61 8.87
C GLN A 99 -32.61 13.06 9.33
N SER A 100 -32.71 12.96 10.66
CA SER A 100 -33.87 13.33 11.49
C SER A 100 -34.73 12.25 12.16
N CYS A 101 -34.78 12.43 13.49
CA CYS A 101 -35.91 12.32 14.41
C CYS A 101 -36.22 11.00 15.13
N ARG A 102 -36.28 11.13 16.48
CA ARG A 102 -36.83 10.20 17.49
C ARG A 102 -38.30 9.80 17.19
N PRO A 103 -38.83 8.72 17.78
CA PRO A 103 -39.52 8.77 19.10
C PRO A 103 -39.24 7.49 19.94
N ASN A 104 -39.58 7.30 21.23
CA ASN A 104 -40.45 7.95 22.22
C ASN A 104 -39.80 7.69 23.59
#